data_AF-A0A9D2P4T8-F1
#
_entry.id   AF-A0A9D2P4T8-F1
#
_cell.length_a   1.000
_cell.length_b   1.000
_cell.length_c   1.000
_cell.angle_alpha   90.00
_cell.angle_beta   90.00
_cell.angle_gamma   90.00
#
_symmetry.space_group_name_H-M   'P 1'
#
loop_
_entity.id
_entity.type
_entity.pdbx_description
1 polymer ?
#
loop_
_entity_poly.entity_id
_entity_poly.type
_entity_poly.pdbx_seq_one_letter_code
_entity_poly.pdbx_strand_id
1 'polypeptide(L)'
;MPGYILHLTAARMFLDMQKDDAPIRCLPDRKNDFYIGNLLPDAVTDKTASHFRDPKYLDRMVIWPKPDRFRQKYKDRMEDAAYLGYYFHLYIDYRFFSEYLPGAVEFLDSRGKPTELRREVCSVRLKRSGERITLAEYLSEQYYYGDYTRMNTWLCQRYHLPEKLNVTRDPRIEETDYHGLDKVLKQLKDFRKVPAEAVRDVRVFDVEKLTAFLERVTGEAVMALHRDSTFQKHGEN
;
A
#
# COMPACT_ATOMS: atom_id res chain seq x y z
N MET A 1 -6.87 8.45 -6.72
CA MET A 1 -5.51 8.00 -7.09
C MET A 1 -5.07 7.01 -6.02
N PRO A 2 -4.67 5.78 -6.36
CA PRO A 2 -4.16 4.82 -5.39
C PRO A 2 -2.75 5.23 -4.92
N GLY A 3 -2.44 4.93 -3.66
CA GLY A 3 -1.18 5.28 -3.01
C GLY A 3 0.02 4.46 -3.52
N TYR A 4 0.17 4.25 -4.83
CA TYR A 4 1.20 3.39 -5.41
C TYR A 4 2.61 3.74 -4.90
N ILE A 5 2.94 5.03 -4.83
CA ILE A 5 4.25 5.47 -4.31
C ILE A 5 4.42 5.09 -2.84
N LEU A 6 3.36 5.16 -2.04
CA LEU A 6 3.39 4.73 -0.64
C LEU A 6 3.68 3.22 -0.52
N HIS A 7 3.05 2.41 -1.37
CA HIS A 7 3.33 0.97 -1.45
C HIS A 7 4.76 0.69 -1.91
N LEU A 8 5.24 1.37 -2.96
CA LEU A 8 6.62 1.26 -3.41
C LEU A 8 7.63 1.72 -2.34
N THR A 9 7.29 2.73 -1.54
CA THR A 9 8.07 3.14 -0.36
C THR A 9 8.17 2.01 0.66
N ALA A 10 7.04 1.41 1.05
CA ALA A 10 7.06 0.28 1.97
C ALA A 10 7.82 -0.92 1.38
N ALA A 11 7.63 -1.21 0.08
CA ALA A 11 8.32 -2.29 -0.61
C ALA A 11 9.83 -2.05 -0.65
N ARG A 12 10.27 -0.81 -0.84
CA ARG A 12 11.68 -0.44 -0.75
C ARG A 12 12.24 -0.68 0.66
N MET A 13 11.53 -0.23 1.69
CA MET A 13 11.91 -0.49 3.09
C MET A 13 12.02 -2.00 3.36
N PHE A 14 11.10 -2.81 2.83
CA PHE A 14 11.11 -4.26 2.97
C PHE A 14 12.40 -4.86 2.42
N LEU A 15 12.80 -4.46 1.21
CA LEU A 15 14.02 -4.91 0.55
C LEU A 15 15.28 -4.46 1.32
N ASP A 16 15.29 -3.23 1.83
CA ASP A 16 16.41 -2.69 2.61
C ASP A 16 16.58 -3.38 3.99
N MET A 17 15.54 -4.03 4.49
CA MET A 17 15.57 -4.84 5.72
C MET A 17 15.94 -6.32 5.49
N GLN A 18 15.99 -6.79 4.24
CA GLN A 18 16.49 -8.13 3.93
C GLN A 18 18.02 -8.20 4.06
N LYS A 19 18.55 -9.39 4.34
CA LYS A 19 20.01 -9.63 4.26
C LYS A 19 20.55 -9.28 2.88
N ASP A 20 21.79 -8.80 2.81
CA ASP A 20 22.43 -8.36 1.56
C ASP A 20 22.50 -9.45 0.48
N ASP A 21 22.68 -10.71 0.91
CA ASP A 21 22.74 -11.89 0.06
C ASP A 21 21.36 -12.49 -0.28
N ALA A 22 20.27 -11.99 0.32
CA ALA A 22 18.93 -12.50 0.08
C ALA A 22 18.56 -12.33 -1.41
N PRO A 23 18.12 -13.41 -2.11
CA PRO A 23 17.83 -13.36 -3.55
C PRO A 23 16.89 -12.23 -3.97
N ILE A 24 15.90 -11.90 -3.12
CA ILE A 24 14.94 -10.82 -3.40
C ILE A 24 15.57 -9.42 -3.38
N ARG A 25 16.69 -9.25 -2.67
CA ARG A 25 17.45 -7.99 -2.57
C ARG A 25 18.57 -7.92 -3.60
N CYS A 26 19.29 -9.01 -3.85
CA CYS A 26 20.48 -9.00 -4.70
C CYS A 26 20.20 -9.29 -6.18
N LEU A 27 19.16 -10.07 -6.52
CA LEU A 27 18.84 -10.39 -7.92
C LEU A 27 17.91 -9.32 -8.53
N PRO A 28 18.32 -8.62 -9.61
CA PRO A 28 17.52 -7.56 -10.22
C PRO A 28 16.12 -8.00 -10.63
N ASP A 29 15.98 -9.19 -11.23
CA ASP A 29 14.69 -9.69 -11.70
C ASP A 29 13.74 -9.98 -10.55
N ARG A 30 14.22 -10.59 -9.45
CA ARG A 30 13.38 -10.84 -8.27
C ARG A 30 12.96 -9.55 -7.59
N LYS A 31 13.85 -8.56 -7.53
CA LYS A 31 13.53 -7.22 -7.00
C LYS A 31 12.46 -6.53 -7.84
N ASN A 32 12.61 -6.59 -9.17
CA ASN A 32 11.63 -6.04 -10.10
C ASN A 32 10.27 -6.75 -9.96
N ASP A 33 10.25 -8.09 -9.96
CA ASP A 33 9.04 -8.90 -9.79
C ASP A 33 8.33 -8.60 -8.47
N PHE A 34 9.08 -8.37 -7.39
CA PHE A 34 8.51 -7.95 -6.10
C PHE A 34 7.79 -6.60 -6.21
N TYR A 35 8.40 -5.59 -6.83
CA TYR A 35 7.74 -4.30 -7.05
C TYR A 35 6.53 -4.41 -7.98
N ILE A 36 6.61 -5.21 -9.05
CA ILE A 36 5.47 -5.46 -9.93
C ILE A 36 4.33 -6.12 -9.16
N GLY A 37 4.61 -7.19 -8.42
CA GLY A 37 3.65 -7.87 -7.57
C GLY A 37 3.00 -6.94 -6.56
N ASN A 38 3.77 -6.01 -6.00
CA ASN A 38 3.30 -5.00 -5.06
C ASN A 38 2.34 -3.96 -5.67
N LEU A 39 2.34 -3.78 -6.99
CA LEU A 39 1.43 -2.86 -7.68
C LEU A 39 0.17 -3.55 -8.23
N LEU A 40 0.22 -4.86 -8.42
CA LEU A 40 -0.87 -5.64 -9.05
C LEU A 40 -2.23 -5.52 -8.36
N PRO A 41 -2.36 -5.49 -7.02
CA PRO A 41 -3.68 -5.38 -6.39
C PRO A 41 -4.46 -4.14 -6.83
N ASP A 42 -3.75 -3.08 -7.21
CA ASP A 42 -4.31 -1.80 -7.63
C ASP A 42 -4.40 -1.63 -9.15
N ALA A 43 -3.98 -2.64 -9.92
CA ALA A 43 -4.07 -2.65 -11.39
C ALA A 43 -5.49 -2.97 -11.91
N VAL A 44 -6.49 -3.11 -11.04
CA VAL A 44 -7.87 -3.45 -11.39
C VAL A 44 -8.82 -2.26 -11.18
N THR A 45 -9.97 -2.29 -11.88
CA THR A 45 -11.03 -1.29 -11.66
C THR A 45 -11.82 -1.57 -10.39
N ASP A 46 -12.20 -2.84 -10.17
CA ASP A 46 -12.86 -3.28 -8.94
C ASP A 46 -11.86 -3.99 -8.03
N LYS A 47 -11.59 -3.38 -6.88
CA LYS A 47 -10.64 -3.86 -5.87
C LYS A 47 -11.19 -4.99 -5.00
N THR A 48 -12.46 -5.37 -5.13
CA THR A 48 -13.10 -6.34 -4.22
C THR A 48 -12.39 -7.68 -4.22
N ALA A 49 -12.15 -8.25 -5.41
CA ALA A 49 -11.42 -9.50 -5.57
C ALA A 49 -9.94 -9.33 -5.23
N SER A 50 -9.27 -8.33 -5.81
CA SER A 50 -7.83 -8.13 -5.65
C SER A 50 -7.41 -7.87 -4.19
N HIS A 51 -8.26 -7.21 -3.40
CA HIS A 51 -8.01 -6.94 -1.99
C HIS A 51 -8.61 -7.99 -1.06
N PHE A 52 -9.24 -9.05 -1.59
CA PHE A 52 -9.91 -10.08 -0.78
C PHE A 52 -10.91 -9.47 0.22
N ARG A 53 -11.63 -8.41 -0.21
CA ARG A 53 -12.58 -7.70 0.64
C ARG A 53 -13.75 -8.61 0.97
N ASP A 54 -14.24 -8.49 2.21
CA ASP A 54 -15.39 -9.26 2.65
C ASP A 54 -16.68 -8.54 2.24
N PRO A 55 -17.59 -9.18 1.48
CA PRO A 55 -18.85 -8.57 1.05
C PRO A 55 -19.68 -7.98 2.20
N LYS A 56 -19.55 -8.53 3.42
CA LYS A 56 -20.29 -8.04 4.60
C LYS A 56 -19.91 -6.62 5.03
N TYR A 57 -18.79 -6.08 4.56
CA TYR A 57 -18.28 -4.76 4.95
C TYR A 57 -18.33 -3.74 3.81
N LEU A 58 -19.01 -4.03 2.70
CA LEU A 58 -19.08 -3.11 1.54
C LEU A 58 -19.81 -1.80 1.85
N ASP A 59 -20.56 -1.74 2.95
CA ASP A 59 -21.23 -0.54 3.44
C ASP A 59 -20.33 0.38 4.30
N ARG A 60 -19.11 -0.07 4.64
CA ARG A 60 -18.17 0.67 5.49
C ARG A 60 -17.46 1.77 4.71
N MET A 61 -17.15 2.86 5.42
CA MET A 61 -16.39 4.00 4.89
C MET A 61 -14.96 3.59 4.51
N VAL A 62 -14.36 2.72 5.31
CA VAL A 62 -13.02 2.15 5.09
C VAL A 62 -13.14 0.64 5.05
N ILE A 63 -12.63 0.03 3.99
CA ILE A 63 -12.63 -1.42 3.80
C ILE A 63 -11.19 -1.86 3.54
N TRP A 64 -10.59 -2.51 4.52
CA TRP A 64 -9.24 -3.03 4.41
C TRP A 64 -9.22 -4.47 3.84
N PRO A 65 -8.11 -4.86 3.19
CA PRO A 65 -7.95 -6.20 2.62
C PRO A 65 -7.87 -7.32 3.66
N LYS A 66 -7.90 -8.57 3.18
CA LYS A 66 -7.64 -9.79 3.96
C LYS A 66 -6.36 -10.49 3.49
N PRO A 67 -5.17 -10.03 3.91
CA PRO A 67 -3.90 -10.63 3.49
C PRO A 67 -3.80 -12.13 3.80
N ASP A 68 -4.38 -12.61 4.90
CA ASP A 68 -4.38 -14.03 5.27
C ASP A 68 -5.10 -14.91 4.24
N ARG A 69 -6.17 -14.41 3.60
CA ARG A 69 -6.88 -15.17 2.55
C ARG A 69 -6.01 -15.36 1.31
N PHE A 70 -5.28 -14.32 0.90
CA PHE A 70 -4.31 -14.42 -0.19
C PHE A 70 -3.18 -15.40 0.19
N ARG A 71 -2.62 -15.23 1.39
CA ARG A 71 -1.52 -16.08 1.88
C ARG A 71 -1.93 -17.55 1.94
N GLN A 72 -3.14 -17.85 2.39
CA GLN A 72 -3.67 -19.21 2.45
C GLN A 72 -3.88 -19.79 1.04
N LYS A 73 -4.47 -19.02 0.12
CA LYS A 73 -4.73 -19.44 -1.26
C LYS A 73 -3.43 -19.75 -2.02
N TYR A 74 -2.40 -18.93 -1.83
CA TYR A 74 -1.13 -19.01 -2.56
C TYR A 74 0.05 -19.44 -1.70
N LYS A 75 -0.20 -20.21 -0.63
CA LYS A 75 0.82 -20.62 0.35
C LYS A 75 2.07 -21.25 -0.30
N ASP A 76 1.88 -22.06 -1.35
CA ASP A 76 2.95 -22.80 -2.04
C ASP A 76 3.69 -21.92 -3.09
N ARG A 77 3.30 -20.64 -3.21
CA ARG A 77 3.88 -19.67 -4.15
C ARG A 77 4.53 -18.49 -3.44
N MET A 78 4.56 -18.47 -2.11
CA MET A 78 5.10 -17.34 -1.33
C MET A 78 6.61 -17.12 -1.50
N GLU A 79 7.36 -18.08 -2.06
CA GLU A 79 8.76 -17.86 -2.46
C GLU A 79 8.89 -17.01 -3.74
N ASP A 80 7.85 -16.98 -4.57
CA ASP A 80 7.82 -16.18 -5.79
C ASP A 80 7.71 -14.70 -5.40
N ALA A 81 8.64 -13.89 -5.92
CA ALA A 81 8.77 -12.50 -5.54
C ALA A 81 7.50 -11.68 -5.86
N ALA A 82 6.80 -11.98 -6.96
CA ALA A 82 5.57 -11.29 -7.31
C ALA A 82 4.43 -11.60 -6.33
N TYR A 83 4.31 -12.86 -5.90
CA TYR A 83 3.32 -13.25 -4.90
C TYR A 83 3.64 -12.64 -3.54
N LEU A 84 4.92 -12.59 -3.17
CA LEU A 84 5.34 -11.92 -1.94
C LEU A 84 5.06 -10.42 -1.98
N GLY A 85 5.32 -9.76 -3.11
CA GLY A 85 5.02 -8.34 -3.32
C GLY A 85 3.53 -8.04 -3.21
N TYR A 86 2.70 -8.90 -3.78
CA TYR A 86 1.24 -8.83 -3.71
C TYR A 86 0.74 -8.95 -2.28
N TYR A 87 1.18 -10.00 -1.57
CA TYR A 87 0.85 -10.19 -0.16
C TYR A 87 1.28 -8.95 0.67
N PHE A 88 2.47 -8.43 0.40
CA PHE A 88 3.00 -7.30 1.14
C PHE A 88 2.20 -6.01 0.88
N HIS A 89 1.68 -5.79 -0.33
CA HIS A 89 0.72 -4.71 -0.60
C HIS A 89 -0.51 -4.85 0.30
N LEU A 90 -1.15 -6.03 0.28
CA LEU A 90 -2.35 -6.28 1.09
C LEU A 90 -2.08 -6.09 2.58
N TYR A 91 -0.91 -6.51 3.04
CA TYR A 91 -0.49 -6.32 4.40
C TYR A 91 -0.35 -4.83 4.73
N ILE A 92 0.32 -4.02 3.90
CA ILE A 92 0.46 -2.59 4.13
C ILE A 92 -0.89 -1.88 4.14
N ASP A 93 -1.78 -2.19 3.19
CA ASP A 93 -3.14 -1.66 3.18
C ASP A 93 -3.92 -2.05 4.43
N TYR A 94 -3.84 -3.32 4.84
CA TYR A 94 -4.48 -3.80 6.07
C TYR A 94 -4.05 -2.95 7.26
N ARG A 95 -2.73 -2.83 7.48
CA ARG A 95 -2.17 -2.07 8.60
C ARG A 95 -2.49 -0.58 8.49
N PHE A 96 -2.40 0.00 7.30
CA PHE A 96 -2.66 1.43 7.08
C PHE A 96 -4.10 1.78 7.46
N PHE A 97 -5.07 1.00 6.97
CA PHE A 97 -6.48 1.25 7.24
C PHE A 97 -6.93 0.86 8.63
N SER A 98 -6.34 -0.19 9.24
CA SER A 98 -6.72 -0.63 10.59
C SER A 98 -6.01 0.12 11.71
N GLU A 99 -4.82 0.68 11.47
CA GLU A 99 -3.99 1.32 12.52
C GLU A 99 -3.69 2.79 12.25
N TYR A 100 -3.15 3.13 11.08
CA TYR A 100 -2.68 4.50 10.81
C TYR A 100 -3.82 5.47 10.54
N LEU A 101 -4.71 5.14 9.60
CA LEU A 101 -5.78 6.03 9.16
C LEU A 101 -6.73 6.45 10.31
N PRO A 102 -7.13 5.55 11.24
CA PRO A 102 -7.89 5.94 12.43
C PRO A 102 -7.16 6.96 13.31
N GLY A 103 -5.82 7.01 13.27
CA GLY A 103 -5.00 8.02 13.94
C GLY A 103 -4.91 9.36 13.20
N ALA A 104 -5.17 9.39 11.90
CA ALA A 104 -5.13 10.59 11.06
C ALA A 104 -6.49 11.29 10.94
N VAL A 105 -7.58 10.52 10.88
CA VAL A 105 -8.93 11.05 10.63
C VAL A 105 -9.99 10.36 11.48
N GLU A 106 -11.15 11.00 11.58
CA GLU A 106 -12.35 10.42 12.16
C GLU A 106 -13.58 10.79 11.33
N PHE A 107 -14.37 9.79 10.95
CA PHE A 107 -15.59 9.95 10.17
C PHE A 107 -16.79 10.13 11.09
N LEU A 108 -17.58 11.17 10.88
CA LEU A 108 -18.57 11.65 11.83
C LEU A 108 -19.97 11.72 11.22
N ASP A 109 -20.96 11.24 11.97
CA ASP A 109 -22.37 11.30 11.62
C ASP A 109 -22.97 12.71 11.76
N SER A 110 -24.27 12.85 11.49
CA SER A 110 -25.01 14.12 11.61
C SER A 110 -25.08 14.66 13.04
N ARG A 111 -24.82 13.83 14.06
CA ARG A 111 -24.74 14.20 15.48
C ARG A 111 -23.30 14.47 15.92
N GLY A 112 -22.34 14.40 14.98
CA GLY A 112 -20.92 14.57 15.26
C GLY A 112 -20.28 13.40 16.00
N LYS A 113 -20.89 12.21 16.00
CA LYS A 113 -20.36 10.99 16.61
C LYS A 113 -19.60 10.15 15.58
N PRO A 114 -18.57 9.39 15.98
CA PRO A 114 -17.88 8.46 15.09
C PRO A 114 -18.83 7.44 14.45
N THR A 115 -18.70 7.24 13.15
CA THR A 115 -19.40 6.17 12.41
C THR A 115 -18.46 5.49 11.44
N GLU A 116 -18.67 4.19 11.25
CA GLU A 116 -17.97 3.39 10.25
C GLU A 116 -18.78 3.23 8.96
N LEU A 117 -20.07 3.58 8.97
CA LEU A 117 -20.97 3.36 7.85
C LEU A 117 -20.85 4.52 6.86
N ARG A 118 -20.50 4.21 5.60
CA ARG A 118 -20.27 5.24 4.57
C ARG A 118 -21.46 6.17 4.39
N ARG A 119 -22.68 5.61 4.43
CA ARG A 119 -23.94 6.37 4.24
C ARG A 119 -24.24 7.35 5.36
N GLU A 120 -23.64 7.17 6.52
CA GLU A 120 -23.88 8.01 7.70
C GLU A 120 -22.86 9.14 7.83
N VAL A 121 -21.75 9.09 7.07
CA VAL A 121 -20.69 10.09 7.16
C VAL A 121 -21.19 11.44 6.64
N CYS A 122 -21.32 12.41 7.54
CA CYS A 122 -21.65 13.80 7.21
C CYS A 122 -20.41 14.70 7.17
N SER A 123 -19.42 14.43 8.01
CA SER A 123 -18.18 15.20 8.06
C SER A 123 -16.98 14.35 8.44
N VAL A 124 -15.79 14.84 8.16
CA VAL A 124 -14.51 14.21 8.49
C VAL A 124 -13.72 15.19 9.36
N ARG A 125 -13.26 14.72 10.52
CA ARG A 125 -12.36 15.47 11.38
C ARG A 125 -10.92 15.05 11.11
N LEU A 126 -10.07 16.00 10.73
CA LEU A 126 -8.63 15.79 10.58
C LEU A 126 -7.98 15.89 11.96
N LYS A 127 -7.38 14.81 12.45
CA LYS A 127 -6.84 14.78 13.83
C LYS A 127 -5.61 15.67 14.00
N ARG A 128 -4.87 15.91 12.91
CA ARG A 128 -3.68 16.78 12.92
C ARG A 128 -4.03 18.25 13.14
N SER A 129 -5.03 18.78 12.43
CA SER A 129 -5.41 20.20 12.50
C SER A 129 -6.61 20.48 13.41
N GLY A 130 -7.40 19.45 13.74
CA GLY A 130 -8.71 19.59 14.39
C GLY A 130 -9.82 20.07 13.46
N GLU A 131 -9.49 20.37 12.20
CA GLU A 131 -10.41 20.86 11.18
C GLU A 131 -11.50 19.83 10.88
N ARG A 132 -12.73 20.31 10.65
CA ARG A 132 -13.86 19.49 10.22
C ARG A 132 -14.28 19.92 8.82
N ILE A 133 -14.23 18.99 7.89
CA ILE A 133 -14.55 19.18 6.47
C ILE A 133 -15.62 18.20 6.01
N THR A 134 -16.22 18.44 4.85
CA THR A 134 -17.15 17.48 4.23
C THR A 134 -16.42 16.24 3.73
N LEU A 135 -17.16 15.14 3.53
CA LEU A 135 -16.60 13.93 2.91
C LEU A 135 -16.06 14.19 1.49
N ALA A 136 -16.73 15.07 0.73
CA ALA A 136 -16.32 15.42 -0.63
C ALA A 136 -14.98 16.20 -0.63
N GLU A 137 -14.84 17.17 0.26
CA GLU A 137 -13.57 17.89 0.46
C GLU A 137 -12.46 16.95 0.91
N TYR A 138 -12.75 16.07 1.88
CA TYR A 138 -11.78 15.08 2.33
C TYR A 138 -11.26 14.22 1.17
N LEU A 139 -12.15 13.70 0.32
CA LEU A 139 -11.82 12.87 -0.84
C LEU A 139 -11.38 13.68 -2.09
N SER A 140 -10.91 14.92 -1.92
CA SER A 140 -10.48 15.76 -3.04
C SER A 140 -8.94 15.86 -3.17
N GLU A 141 -8.49 16.53 -4.24
CA GLU A 141 -7.09 16.92 -4.44
C GLU A 141 -6.62 18.00 -3.45
N GLN A 142 -7.54 18.64 -2.73
CA GLN A 142 -7.17 19.56 -1.66
C GLN A 142 -6.67 18.81 -0.42
N TYR A 143 -7.26 17.65 -0.11
CA TYR A 143 -6.99 16.88 1.11
C TYR A 143 -6.45 15.47 0.79
N TYR A 144 -7.20 14.40 1.06
CA TYR A 144 -6.71 13.02 1.11
C TYR A 144 -5.99 12.57 -0.17
N TYR A 145 -6.61 12.77 -1.34
CA TYR A 145 -5.95 12.40 -2.61
C TYR A 145 -4.86 13.39 -3.00
N GLY A 146 -4.99 14.65 -2.58
CA GLY A 146 -3.97 15.67 -2.75
C GLY A 146 -2.66 15.33 -2.04
N ASP A 147 -2.77 14.82 -0.82
CA ASP A 147 -1.61 14.49 0.02
C ASP A 147 -0.75 13.40 -0.61
N TYR A 148 -1.36 12.35 -1.18
CA TYR A 148 -0.59 11.37 -1.96
C TYR A 148 0.21 12.05 -3.07
N THR A 149 -0.43 12.90 -3.87
CA THR A 149 0.23 13.65 -4.95
C THR A 149 1.38 14.51 -4.45
N ARG A 150 1.18 15.24 -3.35
CA ARG A 150 2.18 16.13 -2.73
C ARG A 150 3.37 15.37 -2.16
N MET A 151 3.15 14.15 -1.66
CA MET A 151 4.22 13.32 -1.09
C MET A 151 5.03 12.57 -2.17
N ASN A 152 4.47 12.31 -3.34
CA ASN A 152 5.03 11.37 -4.31
C ASN A 152 6.50 11.62 -4.67
N THR A 153 6.85 12.82 -5.12
CA THR A 153 8.24 13.15 -5.53
C THR A 153 9.21 13.10 -4.36
N TRP A 154 8.79 13.61 -3.19
CA TRP A 154 9.59 13.55 -1.98
C TRP A 154 9.89 12.11 -1.56
N LEU A 155 8.88 11.24 -1.54
CA LEU A 155 9.04 9.81 -1.23
C LEU A 155 9.95 9.11 -2.25
N CYS A 156 9.75 9.39 -3.54
CA CYS A 156 10.58 8.85 -4.62
C CYS A 156 12.08 9.16 -4.42
N GLN A 157 12.39 10.41 -4.09
CA GLN A 157 13.76 10.87 -3.86
C GLN A 157 14.33 10.31 -2.55
N ARG A 158 13.59 10.45 -1.44
CA ARG A 158 14.03 10.08 -0.09
C ARG A 158 14.36 8.59 0.04
N TYR A 159 13.61 7.74 -0.65
CA TYR A 159 13.75 6.29 -0.61
C TYR A 159 14.36 5.70 -1.87
N HIS A 160 14.81 6.52 -2.83
CA HIS A 160 15.44 6.05 -4.07
C HIS A 160 14.59 5.00 -4.80
N LEU A 161 13.30 5.32 -4.99
CA LEU A 161 12.36 4.42 -5.65
C LEU A 161 12.71 4.23 -7.13
N PRO A 162 12.51 3.02 -7.69
CA PRO A 162 12.82 2.74 -9.09
C PRO A 162 12.07 3.69 -10.03
N GLU A 163 12.78 4.24 -11.01
CA GLU A 163 12.20 5.11 -12.04
C GLU A 163 11.47 4.32 -13.14
N LYS A 164 11.89 3.07 -13.34
CA LYS A 164 11.34 2.15 -14.33
C LYS A 164 11.17 0.78 -13.68
N LEU A 165 10.04 0.17 -13.95
CA LEU A 165 9.73 -1.22 -13.64
C LEU A 165 9.41 -1.92 -14.95
N ASN A 166 9.90 -3.14 -15.10
CA ASN A 166 9.75 -3.90 -16.33
C ASN A 166 8.75 -5.03 -16.12
N VAL A 167 7.83 -5.16 -17.07
CA VAL A 167 6.86 -6.24 -17.11
C VAL A 167 7.53 -7.44 -17.78
N THR A 168 8.09 -8.36 -16.99
CA THR A 168 8.92 -9.49 -17.47
C THR A 168 8.11 -10.77 -17.67
N ARG A 169 7.15 -11.03 -16.78
CA ARG A 169 6.29 -12.22 -16.82
C ARG A 169 4.97 -11.99 -16.09
N ASP A 170 3.91 -12.66 -16.56
CA ASP A 170 2.64 -12.74 -15.83
C ASP A 170 2.78 -13.76 -14.68
N PRO A 171 2.62 -13.34 -13.40
CA PRO A 171 2.70 -14.27 -12.27
C PRO A 171 1.52 -15.25 -12.21
N ARG A 172 0.43 -15.00 -12.96
CA ARG A 172 -0.83 -15.77 -12.97
C ARG A 172 -1.55 -15.74 -11.62
N ILE A 173 -1.67 -14.55 -11.03
CA ILE A 173 -2.51 -14.30 -9.85
C ILE A 173 -3.94 -14.07 -10.34
N GLU A 174 -4.88 -14.93 -9.93
CA GLU A 174 -6.25 -14.98 -10.46
C GLU A 174 -7.04 -13.69 -10.22
N GLU A 175 -6.77 -12.96 -9.13
CA GLU A 175 -7.51 -11.78 -8.73
C GLU A 175 -7.05 -10.49 -9.43
N THR A 176 -6.18 -10.60 -10.42
CA THR A 176 -5.54 -9.44 -11.08
C THR A 176 -5.86 -9.37 -12.56
N ASP A 177 -5.92 -8.14 -13.06
CA ASP A 177 -5.87 -7.87 -14.49
C ASP A 177 -4.45 -7.41 -14.84
N TYR A 178 -3.66 -8.33 -15.40
CA TYR A 178 -2.29 -8.04 -15.80
C TYR A 178 -2.22 -6.97 -16.91
N HIS A 179 -3.25 -6.82 -17.74
CA HIS A 179 -3.31 -5.75 -18.74
C HIS A 179 -3.51 -4.38 -18.11
N GLY A 180 -4.08 -4.32 -16.90
CA GLY A 180 -4.20 -3.09 -16.14
C GLY A 180 -2.86 -2.53 -15.64
N LEU A 181 -1.81 -3.35 -15.60
CA LEU A 181 -0.48 -2.95 -15.11
C LEU A 181 0.16 -1.86 -15.99
N ASP A 182 -0.02 -1.91 -17.31
CA ASP A 182 0.51 -0.88 -18.22
C ASP A 182 -0.05 0.51 -17.88
N LYS A 183 -1.32 0.58 -17.47
CA LYS A 183 -1.95 1.82 -17.02
C LYS A 183 -1.31 2.31 -15.72
N VAL A 184 -1.06 1.42 -14.76
CA VAL A 184 -0.37 1.76 -13.50
C VAL A 184 1.03 2.30 -13.79
N LEU A 185 1.82 1.59 -14.61
CA LEU A 185 3.19 1.99 -14.95
C LEU A 185 3.24 3.31 -15.73
N LYS A 186 2.25 3.58 -16.59
CA LYS A 186 2.12 4.89 -17.25
C LYS A 186 1.83 5.99 -16.24
N GLN A 187 0.94 5.75 -15.26
CA GLN A 187 0.63 6.70 -14.19
C GLN A 187 1.84 6.97 -13.29
N LEU A 188 2.70 5.97 -13.02
CA LEU A 188 3.92 6.16 -12.23
C LEU A 188 4.83 7.26 -12.78
N LYS A 189 4.88 7.41 -14.11
CA LYS A 189 5.65 8.48 -14.77
C LYS A 189 5.11 9.87 -14.43
N ASP A 190 3.82 9.99 -14.16
CA ASP A 190 3.15 11.25 -13.89
C ASP A 190 3.25 11.67 -12.41
N PHE A 191 3.55 10.75 -11.48
CA PHE A 191 3.61 11.06 -10.05
C PHE A 191 4.80 11.91 -9.63
N ARG A 192 5.80 12.07 -10.50
CA ARG A 192 6.96 12.94 -10.27
C ARG A 192 6.79 14.36 -10.83
N LYS A 193 5.57 14.73 -11.27
CA LYS A 193 5.29 16.06 -11.84
C LYS A 193 5.15 17.17 -10.80
N VAL A 194 4.79 16.83 -9.56
CA VAL A 194 4.66 17.79 -8.46
C VAL A 194 6.02 17.92 -7.76
N PRO A 195 6.52 19.12 -7.44
CA PRO A 195 7.83 19.31 -6.81
C PRO A 195 7.88 18.66 -5.41
N ALA A 196 9.08 18.24 -4.98
CA ALA A 196 9.28 17.56 -3.70
C ALA A 196 8.89 18.44 -2.50
N GLU A 197 9.02 19.76 -2.64
CA GLU A 197 8.69 20.76 -1.63
C GLU A 197 7.19 20.79 -1.31
N ALA A 198 6.33 20.32 -2.23
CA ALA A 198 4.88 20.26 -2.02
C ALA A 198 4.48 19.36 -0.83
N VAL A 199 5.38 18.48 -0.37
CA VAL A 199 5.22 17.70 0.86
C VAL A 199 4.95 18.59 2.09
N ARG A 200 5.40 19.85 2.08
CA ARG A 200 5.17 20.83 3.15
C ARG A 200 3.70 21.25 3.26
N ASP A 201 2.92 21.06 2.19
CA ASP A 201 1.52 21.46 2.09
C ASP A 201 0.54 20.29 2.30
N VAL A 202 1.03 19.14 2.78
CA VAL A 202 0.21 17.96 3.16
C VAL A 202 -0.73 18.33 4.30
N ARG A 203 -2.02 18.00 4.16
CA ARG A 203 -3.12 18.48 5.02
C ARG A 203 -3.65 17.43 6.01
N VAL A 204 -3.82 16.19 5.54
CA VAL A 204 -4.40 15.06 6.27
C VAL A 204 -3.30 14.30 7.01
N PHE A 205 -2.23 13.93 6.30
CA PHE A 205 -1.20 13.08 6.88
C PHE A 205 -0.13 13.87 7.63
N ASP A 206 0.51 13.18 8.56
CA ASP A 206 1.77 13.58 9.19
C ASP A 206 2.83 12.68 8.56
N VAL A 207 3.70 13.26 7.71
CA VAL A 207 4.56 12.51 6.79
C VAL A 207 5.60 11.73 7.57
N GLU A 208 6.19 12.33 8.60
CA GLU A 208 7.15 11.70 9.49
C GLU A 208 6.53 10.55 10.27
N LYS A 209 5.31 10.73 10.80
CA LYS A 209 4.59 9.62 11.46
C LYS A 209 4.20 8.53 10.48
N LEU A 210 3.85 8.89 9.24
CA LEU A 210 3.49 7.93 8.20
C LEU A 210 4.69 7.06 7.81
N THR A 211 5.85 7.67 7.57
CA THR A 211 7.06 6.92 7.22
C THR A 211 7.56 6.07 8.39
N ALA A 212 7.55 6.59 9.61
CA ALA A 212 7.88 5.80 10.81
C ALA A 212 6.91 4.63 11.02
N PHE A 213 5.62 4.85 10.74
CA PHE A 213 4.61 3.78 10.73
C PHE A 213 4.95 2.71 9.69
N LEU A 214 5.25 3.10 8.45
CA LEU A 214 5.62 2.15 7.38
C LEU A 214 6.86 1.34 7.75
N GLU A 215 7.91 1.98 8.26
CA GLU A 215 9.14 1.30 8.69
C GLU A 215 8.84 0.27 9.78
N ARG A 216 8.06 0.63 10.80
CA ARG A 216 7.66 -0.28 11.87
C ARG A 216 6.89 -1.49 11.34
N VAL A 217 5.81 -1.28 10.59
CA VAL A 217 4.96 -2.40 10.13
C VAL A 217 5.69 -3.28 9.11
N THR A 218 6.61 -2.70 8.34
CA THR A 218 7.49 -3.44 7.44
C THR A 218 8.43 -4.34 8.22
N GLY A 219 9.08 -3.82 9.27
CA GLY A 219 9.92 -4.63 10.16
C GLY A 219 9.16 -5.80 10.80
N GLU A 220 7.92 -5.56 11.24
CA GLU A 220 7.05 -6.62 11.76
C GLU A 220 6.73 -7.69 10.70
N ALA A 221 6.50 -7.29 9.44
CA ALA A 221 6.25 -8.22 8.33
C ALA A 221 7.48 -9.09 8.02
N VAL A 222 8.66 -8.48 7.96
CA VAL A 222 9.94 -9.18 7.74
C VAL A 222 10.16 -10.22 8.84
N MET A 223 9.95 -9.84 10.10
CA MET A 223 10.10 -10.75 11.24
C MET A 223 9.09 -11.91 11.19
N ALA A 224 7.84 -11.65 10.83
CA ALA A 224 6.83 -12.70 10.70
C ALA A 224 7.17 -13.69 9.58
N LEU A 225 7.55 -13.19 8.41
CA LEU A 225 7.92 -14.03 7.25
C LEU A 225 9.18 -14.87 7.51
N HIS A 226 10.14 -14.36 8.29
CA HIS A 226 11.30 -15.16 8.70
C HIS A 226 10.98 -16.19 9.78
N ARG A 227 10.03 -15.93 10.68
CA ARG A 227 9.62 -16.90 11.71
C ARG A 227 8.84 -18.09 11.15
N ASP A 228 8.10 -17.86 10.06
CA ASP A 228 7.34 -18.91 9.37
C ASP A 228 8.23 -19.86 8.55
N SER A 229 9.56 -19.79 8.72
CA SER A 229 10.54 -20.58 7.98
C SER A 229 10.62 -22.04 8.41
N THR A 230 9.69 -22.84 7.90
CA THR A 230 10.01 -24.09 7.19
C THR A 230 10.95 -23.88 5.97
N PHE A 231 11.31 -22.64 5.66
CA PHE A 231 12.24 -22.16 4.61
C PHE A 231 13.74 -22.37 4.88
N GLN A 232 14.13 -23.03 5.98
CA GLN A 232 15.53 -23.38 6.25
C GLN A 232 15.90 -24.83 5.94
N LYS A 233 14.96 -25.67 5.49
CA LYS A 233 15.26 -27.07 5.14
C LYS A 233 15.04 -27.30 3.67
N HIS A 234 16.05 -27.04 2.85
CA HIS A 234 16.45 -27.78 1.63
C HIS A 234 17.69 -27.12 1.01
N GLY A 235 18.73 -26.98 1.83
CA GLY A 235 20.06 -26.54 1.41
C GLY A 235 21.18 -27.46 1.90
N GLU A 236 20.85 -28.68 2.32
CA GLU A 236 21.81 -29.75 2.64
C GLU A 236 21.22 -31.09 2.18
N ASN A 237 21.61 -31.50 0.97
CA ASN A 237 22.01 -32.84 0.56
C ASN A 237 22.49 -32.81 -0.89
#